data_AF-A0A525IAL2-F1
#
_entry.id   AF-A0A525IAL2-F1
#
_cell.length_a   1.000
_cell.length_b   1.000
_cell.length_c   1.000
_cell.angle_alpha   90.00
_cell.angle_beta   90.00
_cell.angle_gamma   90.00
#
_symmetry.space_group_name_H-M   'P 1'
#
loop_
_entity.id
_entity.type
_entity.pdbx_description
1 polymer ?
#
loop_
_entity_poly.entity_id
_entity_poly.type
_entity_poly.pdbx_seq_one_letter_code
_entity_poly.pdbx_strand_id
1 'polypeptide(L)'
;MPETTPAIIFAELAARRAALLARSVPDLFASDPERFERFHAGLDDLLYDFSKQRLDADAFAVLLRLAEAANVAAKRDAMFRGELVNTTERRAALHSALRNFSGEPVLVEGADVMPEVEAVRAKMLEFATDIREGRVRGALGQPMTDVVNIGIGGSDLGPAMAARALAPFGQANLRAHFVSNVDGADIADTLRGLDPARTLFIISSKTFTTQETMTNAQSARAWIVAALGEGAVPDHFAAVSTQLDKVAAFGVDHDRVFGFWDWVGGRYSIWSSIGLPLAIAVGAEAYLEFQRGGYEVDRHFREAPPERNIPLLMGLVSVWNRNLLGYASQAVIPYDQRLGRFPAYLQQLQMESNGKSVRRDGAPVERASGAIVWGEPGTNGQHAFFQLLHQGTEISPIDFLVAAVPTNADAHHHDLLVANCFAQGEALMRGRSRNEAEAITLKQGASAAEAARLAPHKSFSGSRPTSTLLYRQLDPKTLGRLIALYEHKVFVEAAIWDINPFDQWGVELGKELASRLAPIVADGQADLSALDRSTAGLIAHMRTLRG
;
A
#
# COMPACT_ATOMS: atom_id res chain seq x y z
N MET A 1 16.49 -20.30 -32.25
CA MET A 1 16.03 -18.91 -32.41
C MET A 1 16.79 -18.08 -31.39
N PRO A 2 17.27 -16.86 -31.69
CA PRO A 2 17.89 -16.02 -30.67
C PRO A 2 16.89 -15.84 -29.51
N GLU A 3 17.37 -16.00 -28.28
CA GLU A 3 16.56 -15.88 -27.08
C GLU A 3 15.94 -14.47 -27.02
N THR A 4 14.60 -14.39 -26.95
CA THR A 4 13.90 -13.10 -26.97
C THR A 4 14.08 -12.44 -25.61
N THR A 5 14.85 -11.34 -25.56
CA THR A 5 15.13 -10.62 -24.32
C THR A 5 14.12 -9.51 -24.06
N PRO A 6 13.92 -9.07 -22.80
CA PRO A 6 13.08 -7.90 -22.49
C PRO A 6 13.47 -6.65 -23.29
N ALA A 7 14.76 -6.43 -23.52
CA ALA A 7 15.26 -5.29 -24.29
C ALA A 7 14.75 -5.29 -25.74
N ILE A 8 14.70 -6.45 -26.40
CA ILE A 8 14.15 -6.60 -27.76
C ILE A 8 12.65 -6.30 -27.76
N ILE A 9 11.90 -6.82 -26.80
CA ILE A 9 10.46 -6.58 -26.69
C ILE A 9 10.15 -5.10 -26.40
N PHE A 10 10.94 -4.44 -25.55
CA PHE A 10 10.81 -2.99 -25.34
C PHE A 10 11.04 -2.19 -26.62
N ALA A 11 11.99 -2.58 -27.47
CA ALA A 11 12.21 -1.93 -28.76
C ALA A 11 11.01 -2.13 -29.71
N GLU A 12 10.41 -3.32 -29.72
CA GLU A 12 9.18 -3.61 -30.48
C GLU A 12 8.00 -2.72 -30.00
N LEU A 13 7.81 -2.60 -28.69
CA LEU A 13 6.79 -1.72 -28.10
C LEU A 13 7.07 -0.23 -28.41
N ALA A 14 8.33 0.20 -28.34
CA ALA A 14 8.72 1.57 -28.64
C ALA A 14 8.45 1.94 -30.11
N ALA A 15 8.67 1.00 -31.05
CA ALA A 15 8.36 1.22 -32.47
C ALA A 15 6.85 1.41 -32.72
N ARG A 16 5.98 0.78 -31.92
CA ARG A 16 4.52 0.92 -31.99
C ARG A 16 3.99 2.18 -31.31
N ARG A 17 4.76 2.76 -30.38
CA ARG A 17 4.36 3.92 -29.56
C ARG A 17 3.85 5.09 -30.38
N ALA A 18 4.56 5.49 -31.44
CA ALA A 18 4.21 6.68 -32.23
C ALA A 18 2.82 6.55 -32.89
N ALA A 19 2.51 5.39 -33.47
CA ALA A 19 1.22 5.11 -34.08
C ALA A 19 0.08 5.11 -33.04
N LEU A 20 0.31 4.52 -31.87
CA LEU A 20 -0.63 4.56 -30.74
C LEU A 20 -0.84 5.99 -30.20
N LEU A 21 0.22 6.79 -30.15
CA LEU A 21 0.16 8.19 -29.73
C LEU A 21 -0.53 9.12 -30.75
N ALA A 22 -0.75 8.66 -31.99
CA ALA A 22 -1.54 9.38 -32.98
C ALA A 22 -3.06 9.12 -32.84
N ARG A 23 -3.47 8.08 -32.11
CA ARG A 23 -4.88 7.70 -31.92
C ARG A 23 -5.36 8.11 -30.52
N SER A 24 -6.53 8.73 -30.43
CA SER A 24 -7.15 9.00 -29.13
C SER A 24 -7.72 7.71 -28.53
N VAL A 25 -7.92 7.66 -27.21
CA VAL A 25 -8.61 6.51 -26.59
C VAL A 25 -10.04 6.34 -27.14
N PRO A 26 -10.83 7.40 -27.37
CA PRO A 26 -12.10 7.29 -28.10
C PRO A 26 -11.98 6.61 -29.47
N ASP A 27 -10.92 6.88 -30.25
CA ASP A 27 -10.69 6.20 -31.54
C ASP A 27 -10.40 4.71 -31.37
N LEU A 28 -9.78 4.31 -30.25
CA LEU A 28 -9.55 2.90 -29.92
C LEU A 28 -10.88 2.19 -29.66
N PHE A 29 -11.78 2.79 -28.87
CA PHE A 29 -13.12 2.27 -28.64
C PHE A 29 -13.96 2.22 -29.92
N ALA A 30 -13.91 3.27 -30.75
CA ALA A 30 -14.66 3.30 -32.01
C ALA A 30 -14.21 2.21 -32.99
N SER A 31 -12.92 1.87 -32.98
CA SER A 31 -12.36 0.83 -33.86
C SER A 31 -12.53 -0.61 -33.35
N ASP A 32 -12.85 -0.78 -32.07
CA ASP A 32 -12.96 -2.08 -31.40
C ASP A 32 -14.22 -2.08 -30.51
N PRO A 33 -15.39 -2.43 -31.06
CA PRO A 33 -16.65 -2.47 -30.31
C PRO A 33 -16.62 -3.45 -29.12
N GLU A 34 -15.72 -4.44 -29.13
CA GLU A 34 -15.53 -5.43 -28.08
C GLU A 34 -14.39 -5.06 -27.12
N ARG A 35 -13.90 -3.80 -27.16
CA ARG A 35 -12.75 -3.35 -26.38
C ARG A 35 -12.92 -3.61 -24.88
N PHE A 36 -14.10 -3.37 -24.33
CA PHE A 36 -14.34 -3.67 -22.91
C PHE A 36 -14.13 -5.18 -22.62
N GLU A 37 -14.67 -6.07 -23.45
CA GLU A 37 -14.55 -7.52 -23.30
C GLU A 37 -13.09 -8.02 -23.42
N ARG A 38 -12.30 -7.36 -24.26
CA ARG A 38 -10.89 -7.65 -24.49
C ARG A 38 -9.96 -7.09 -23.41
N PHE A 39 -10.31 -5.95 -22.82
CA PHE A 39 -9.47 -5.19 -21.88
C PHE A 39 -10.08 -5.13 -20.47
N HIS A 40 -10.62 -6.27 -20.03
CA HIS A 40 -10.93 -6.50 -18.62
C HIS A 40 -10.48 -7.90 -18.17
N ALA A 41 -10.36 -8.09 -16.86
CA ALA A 41 -10.23 -9.40 -16.24
C ALA A 41 -11.07 -9.46 -14.96
N GLY A 42 -11.60 -10.64 -14.66
CA GLY A 42 -12.46 -10.89 -13.50
C GLY A 42 -11.87 -11.91 -12.54
N LEU A 43 -12.21 -11.77 -11.26
CA LEU A 43 -12.00 -12.75 -10.20
C LEU A 43 -13.28 -12.74 -9.34
N ASP A 44 -14.16 -13.71 -9.57
CA ASP A 44 -15.51 -13.77 -8.99
C ASP A 44 -16.30 -12.46 -9.19
N ASP A 45 -16.51 -11.69 -8.12
CA ASP A 45 -17.24 -10.42 -8.06
C ASP A 45 -16.33 -9.18 -8.15
N LEU A 46 -15.04 -9.37 -8.42
CA LEU A 46 -14.07 -8.31 -8.68
C LEU A 46 -13.76 -8.22 -10.18
N LEU A 47 -13.87 -7.01 -10.74
CA LEU A 47 -13.57 -6.67 -12.12
C LEU A 47 -12.41 -5.66 -12.16
N TYR A 48 -11.40 -5.94 -12.98
CA TYR A 48 -10.37 -5.00 -13.38
C TYR A 48 -10.60 -4.57 -14.83
N ASP A 49 -11.15 -3.37 -15.04
CA ASP A 49 -11.31 -2.73 -16.35
C ASP A 49 -10.08 -1.85 -16.64
N PHE A 50 -9.33 -2.18 -17.69
CA PHE A 50 -8.22 -1.38 -18.20
C PHE A 50 -8.45 -0.94 -19.66
N SER A 51 -9.69 -0.99 -20.14
CA SER A 51 -10.08 -0.60 -21.49
C SER A 51 -9.82 0.88 -21.81
N LYS A 52 -9.81 1.74 -20.78
CA LYS A 52 -9.52 3.18 -20.89
C LYS A 52 -8.03 3.51 -20.87
N GLN A 53 -7.16 2.50 -20.90
CA GLN A 53 -5.73 2.67 -21.15
C GLN A 53 -5.47 2.97 -22.63
N ARG A 54 -4.38 3.67 -22.92
CA ARG A 54 -3.94 3.95 -24.29
C ARG A 54 -3.14 2.78 -24.87
N LEU A 55 -3.85 1.69 -25.15
CA LEU A 55 -3.29 0.38 -25.53
C LEU A 55 -4.20 -0.31 -26.55
N ASP A 56 -3.66 -0.80 -27.67
CA ASP A 56 -4.42 -1.64 -28.63
C ASP A 56 -4.10 -3.14 -28.47
N ALA A 57 -4.81 -3.98 -29.21
CA ALA A 57 -4.70 -5.45 -29.09
C ALA A 57 -3.30 -5.97 -29.44
N ASP A 58 -2.67 -5.35 -30.45
CA ASP A 58 -1.31 -5.68 -30.86
C ASP A 58 -0.29 -5.38 -29.77
N ALA A 59 -0.30 -4.15 -29.24
CA ALA A 59 0.61 -3.77 -28.17
C ALA A 59 0.34 -4.56 -26.89
N PHE A 60 -0.92 -4.91 -26.62
CA PHE A 60 -1.27 -5.79 -25.51
C PHE A 60 -0.66 -7.19 -25.67
N ALA A 61 -0.74 -7.81 -26.86
CA ALA A 61 -0.10 -9.09 -27.13
C ALA A 61 1.43 -9.03 -26.96
N VAL A 62 2.07 -7.91 -27.36
CA VAL A 62 3.51 -7.71 -27.16
C VAL A 62 3.86 -7.51 -25.68
N LEU A 63 2.99 -6.87 -24.87
CA LEU A 63 3.17 -6.79 -23.42
C LEU A 63 3.11 -8.17 -22.74
N LEU A 64 2.24 -9.07 -23.19
CA LEU A 64 2.23 -10.45 -22.68
C LEU A 64 3.56 -11.17 -22.98
N ARG A 65 4.09 -11.00 -24.20
CA ARG A 65 5.43 -11.49 -24.57
C ARG A 65 6.55 -10.85 -23.73
N LEU A 66 6.39 -9.62 -23.24
CA LEU A 66 7.34 -9.00 -22.32
C LEU A 66 7.41 -9.75 -20.99
N ALA A 67 6.25 -10.17 -20.45
CA ALA A 67 6.21 -10.96 -19.22
C ALA A 67 6.90 -12.32 -19.38
N GLU A 68 6.70 -12.97 -20.54
CA GLU A 68 7.38 -14.21 -20.90
C GLU A 68 8.90 -14.00 -20.99
N ALA A 69 9.36 -13.00 -21.75
CA ALA A 69 10.78 -12.67 -21.91
C ALA A 69 11.47 -12.27 -20.59
N ALA A 70 10.72 -11.67 -19.65
CA ALA A 70 11.21 -11.32 -18.32
C ALA A 70 11.17 -12.49 -17.32
N ASN A 71 10.69 -13.67 -17.75
CA ASN A 71 10.52 -14.87 -16.92
C ASN A 71 9.67 -14.62 -15.67
N VAL A 72 8.60 -13.80 -15.78
CA VAL A 72 7.75 -13.44 -14.64
C VAL A 72 7.15 -14.67 -13.96
N ALA A 73 6.67 -15.64 -14.74
CA ALA A 73 6.10 -16.88 -14.20
C ALA A 73 7.11 -17.71 -13.40
N ALA A 74 8.33 -17.89 -13.94
CA ALA A 74 9.37 -18.64 -13.23
C ALA A 74 9.81 -17.95 -11.93
N LYS A 75 9.95 -16.61 -11.96
CA LYS A 75 10.26 -15.81 -10.77
C LYS A 75 9.14 -15.90 -9.73
N ARG A 76 7.87 -15.83 -10.16
CA ARG A 76 6.69 -16.01 -9.30
C ARG A 76 6.76 -17.37 -8.62
N ASP A 77 6.95 -18.42 -9.40
CA ASP A 77 6.95 -19.77 -8.86
C ASP A 77 8.11 -19.99 -7.87
N ALA A 78 9.27 -19.39 -8.11
CA ALA A 78 10.38 -19.37 -7.16
C ALA A 78 10.01 -18.69 -5.82
N MET A 79 9.31 -17.55 -5.87
CA MET A 79 8.80 -16.88 -4.66
C MET A 79 7.85 -17.79 -3.88
N PHE A 80 6.86 -18.40 -4.55
CA PHE A 80 5.89 -19.28 -3.89
C PHE A 80 6.49 -20.62 -3.40
N ARG A 81 7.60 -21.08 -3.99
CA ARG A 81 8.36 -22.25 -3.51
C ARG A 81 9.28 -21.93 -2.32
N GLY A 82 9.35 -20.69 -1.87
CA GLY A 82 10.21 -20.28 -0.76
C GLY A 82 11.70 -20.22 -1.10
N GLU A 83 12.04 -20.08 -2.39
CA GLU A 83 13.42 -19.83 -2.79
C GLU A 83 13.91 -18.47 -2.26
N LEU A 84 15.23 -18.30 -2.16
CA LEU A 84 15.87 -17.08 -1.65
C LEU A 84 15.83 -15.93 -2.69
N VAL A 85 14.62 -15.49 -3.03
CA VAL A 85 14.36 -14.46 -4.06
C VAL A 85 14.76 -13.06 -3.61
N ASN A 86 14.84 -12.80 -2.30
CA ASN A 86 15.48 -11.61 -1.75
C ASN A 86 17.00 -11.85 -1.73
N THR A 87 17.64 -11.62 -2.88
CA THR A 87 19.02 -12.03 -3.13
C THR A 87 20.07 -11.26 -2.34
N THR A 88 19.83 -9.98 -2.07
CA THR A 88 20.79 -9.11 -1.36
C THR A 88 20.86 -9.42 0.12
N GLU A 89 19.75 -9.84 0.72
CA GLU A 89 19.68 -10.28 2.12
C GLU A 89 19.73 -11.81 2.29
N ARG A 90 19.75 -12.56 1.18
CA ARG A 90 19.72 -14.04 1.15
C ARG A 90 18.53 -14.64 1.91
N ARG A 91 17.33 -14.11 1.66
CA ARG A 91 16.09 -14.55 2.33
C ARG A 91 15.02 -15.01 1.33
N ALA A 92 14.12 -15.87 1.79
CA ALA A 92 12.84 -16.06 1.12
C ALA A 92 11.97 -14.79 1.23
N ALA A 93 10.91 -14.72 0.43
CA ALA A 93 9.90 -13.66 0.52
C ALA A 93 8.50 -14.28 0.44
N LEU A 94 7.93 -14.64 1.59
CA LEU A 94 6.80 -15.58 1.70
C LEU A 94 5.58 -15.02 2.43
N HIS A 95 5.24 -13.75 2.19
CA HIS A 95 4.00 -13.18 2.73
C HIS A 95 2.74 -13.96 2.31
N SER A 96 2.77 -14.68 1.18
CA SER A 96 1.71 -15.61 0.77
C SER A 96 1.57 -16.84 1.69
N ALA A 97 2.65 -17.32 2.33
CA ALA A 97 2.57 -18.42 3.30
C ALA A 97 1.73 -18.02 4.53
N LEU A 98 1.81 -16.74 4.94
CA LEU A 98 1.06 -16.20 6.08
C LEU A 98 -0.45 -16.28 5.88
N ARG A 99 -0.93 -16.39 4.64
CA ARG A 99 -2.34 -16.50 4.28
C ARG A 99 -2.62 -17.75 3.46
N ASN A 100 -1.75 -18.76 3.52
CA ASN A 100 -1.99 -20.02 2.82
C ASN A 100 -3.07 -20.83 3.55
N PHE A 101 -4.10 -21.24 2.81
CA PHE A 101 -5.19 -22.10 3.29
C PHE A 101 -5.30 -23.41 2.49
N SER A 102 -4.28 -23.79 1.71
CA SER A 102 -4.32 -25.04 0.94
C SER A 102 -4.18 -26.30 1.79
N GLY A 103 -3.56 -26.19 2.97
CA GLY A 103 -3.11 -27.35 3.76
C GLY A 103 -1.83 -28.01 3.21
N GLU A 104 -1.25 -27.46 2.14
CA GLU A 104 0.01 -27.95 1.57
C GLU A 104 1.23 -27.29 2.24
N PRO A 105 2.34 -28.03 2.39
CA PRO A 105 3.56 -27.50 2.99
C PRO A 105 4.16 -26.38 2.15
N VAL A 106 4.79 -25.41 2.84
CA VAL A 106 5.57 -24.34 2.20
C VAL A 106 6.99 -24.42 2.74
N LEU A 107 7.93 -24.76 1.87
CA LEU A 107 9.31 -25.05 2.29
C LEU A 107 10.18 -23.80 2.23
N VAL A 108 10.92 -23.53 3.32
CA VAL A 108 12.05 -22.60 3.34
C VAL A 108 13.27 -23.38 3.75
N GLU A 109 14.28 -23.41 2.88
CA GLU A 109 15.53 -24.16 3.10
C GLU A 109 15.29 -25.64 3.50
N GLY A 110 14.21 -26.24 2.98
CA GLY A 110 13.83 -27.64 3.23
C GLY A 110 12.95 -27.88 4.45
N ALA A 111 12.64 -26.85 5.25
CA ALA A 111 11.72 -26.95 6.39
C ALA A 111 10.34 -26.37 6.05
N ASP A 112 9.27 -27.08 6.41
CA ASP A 112 7.90 -26.57 6.28
C ASP A 112 7.62 -25.50 7.33
N VAL A 113 7.24 -24.30 6.90
CA VAL A 113 6.96 -23.16 7.79
C VAL A 113 5.50 -23.11 8.24
N MET A 114 4.60 -23.84 7.58
CA MET A 114 3.16 -23.74 7.83
C MET A 114 2.74 -24.09 9.27
N PRO A 115 3.29 -25.11 9.94
CA PRO A 115 2.92 -25.41 11.33
C PRO A 115 3.18 -24.25 12.29
N GLU A 116 4.28 -23.53 12.12
CA GLU A 116 4.60 -22.37 12.96
C GLU A 116 3.71 -21.17 12.62
N VAL A 117 3.44 -20.95 11.33
CA VAL A 117 2.48 -19.94 10.85
C VAL A 117 1.10 -20.13 11.48
N GLU A 118 0.60 -21.36 11.47
CA GLU A 118 -0.70 -21.71 12.04
C GLU A 118 -0.72 -21.57 13.56
N ALA A 119 0.34 -22.01 14.25
CA ALA A 119 0.44 -21.89 15.70
C ALA A 119 0.45 -20.43 16.16
N VAL A 120 1.25 -19.57 15.51
CA VAL A 120 1.30 -18.13 15.81
C VAL A 120 -0.04 -17.46 15.50
N ARG A 121 -0.66 -17.79 14.36
CA ARG A 121 -1.98 -17.26 13.99
C ARG A 121 -3.03 -17.67 15.02
N ALA A 122 -3.06 -18.93 15.45
CA ALA A 122 -3.99 -19.43 16.46
C ALA A 122 -3.81 -18.69 17.80
N LYS A 123 -2.57 -18.58 18.29
CA LYS A 123 -2.23 -17.84 19.52
C LYS A 123 -2.68 -16.37 19.44
N MET A 124 -2.40 -15.72 18.31
CA MET A 124 -2.80 -14.32 18.07
C MET A 124 -4.32 -14.14 18.07
N LEU A 125 -5.05 -15.04 17.42
CA LEU A 125 -6.51 -14.98 17.31
C LEU A 125 -7.21 -15.30 18.63
N GLU A 126 -6.66 -16.21 19.43
CA GLU A 126 -7.12 -16.50 20.78
C GLU A 126 -6.98 -15.26 21.67
N PHE A 127 -5.78 -14.63 21.69
CA PHE A 127 -5.56 -13.40 22.44
C PHE A 127 -6.48 -12.25 21.99
N ALA A 128 -6.69 -12.10 20.67
CA ALA A 128 -7.63 -11.12 20.14
C ALA A 128 -9.07 -11.38 20.61
N THR A 129 -9.48 -12.64 20.66
CA THR A 129 -10.79 -13.06 21.15
C THR A 129 -10.93 -12.78 22.64
N ASP A 130 -9.91 -13.10 23.45
CA ASP A 130 -9.90 -12.84 24.89
C ASP A 130 -10.01 -11.35 25.23
N ILE A 131 -9.39 -10.47 24.45
CA ILE A 131 -9.55 -9.01 24.62
C ILE A 131 -10.99 -8.59 24.33
N ARG A 132 -11.54 -9.02 23.20
CA ARG A 132 -12.90 -8.65 22.75
C ARG A 132 -13.99 -9.14 23.69
N GLU A 133 -13.78 -10.31 24.30
CA GLU A 133 -14.68 -10.92 25.29
C GLU A 133 -14.41 -10.44 26.73
N GLY A 134 -13.43 -9.54 26.93
CA GLY A 134 -13.12 -8.94 28.23
C GLY A 134 -12.48 -9.90 29.23
N ARG A 135 -11.86 -10.98 28.74
CA ARG A 135 -11.06 -11.92 29.55
C ARG A 135 -9.67 -11.37 29.84
N VAL A 136 -9.04 -10.68 28.87
CA VAL A 136 -7.84 -9.88 29.16
C VAL A 136 -8.27 -8.63 29.91
N ARG A 137 -7.76 -8.49 31.13
CA ARG A 137 -8.09 -7.39 32.05
C ARG A 137 -6.84 -6.56 32.33
N GLY A 138 -7.05 -5.26 32.54
CA GLY A 138 -6.00 -4.39 33.06
C GLY A 138 -5.72 -4.68 34.54
N ALA A 139 -4.71 -4.01 35.10
CA ALA A 139 -4.23 -4.22 36.46
C ALA A 139 -5.30 -4.00 37.55
N LEU A 140 -6.37 -3.24 37.25
CA LEU A 140 -7.52 -3.02 38.13
C LEU A 140 -8.70 -3.98 37.87
N GLY A 141 -8.48 -5.06 37.10
CA GLY A 141 -9.50 -6.05 36.76
C GLY A 141 -10.54 -5.59 35.73
N GLN A 142 -10.35 -4.43 35.11
CA GLN A 142 -11.29 -3.87 34.12
C GLN A 142 -11.04 -4.44 32.71
N PRO A 143 -12.08 -4.65 31.90
CA PRO A 143 -11.90 -5.04 30.50
C PRO A 143 -11.29 -3.89 29.69
N MET A 144 -10.44 -4.23 28.73
CA MET A 144 -9.84 -3.26 27.82
C MET A 144 -10.90 -2.63 26.90
N THR A 145 -10.81 -1.33 26.67
CA THR A 145 -11.64 -0.59 25.70
C THR A 145 -10.82 0.06 24.60
N ASP A 146 -9.52 0.18 24.80
CA ASP A 146 -8.62 0.87 23.90
C ASP A 146 -7.38 0.00 23.67
N VAL A 147 -7.01 -0.17 22.41
CA VAL A 147 -5.80 -0.87 21.99
C VAL A 147 -4.96 0.10 21.17
N VAL A 148 -3.73 0.36 21.60
CA VAL A 148 -2.82 1.29 20.94
C VAL A 148 -1.67 0.50 20.33
N ASN A 149 -1.61 0.43 19.00
CA ASN A 149 -0.44 -0.09 18.30
C ASN A 149 0.65 0.98 18.26
N ILE A 150 1.85 0.63 18.69
CA ILE A 150 3.04 1.46 18.58
C ILE A 150 4.00 0.78 17.61
N GLY A 151 4.20 1.39 16.44
CA GLY A 151 5.04 0.85 15.37
C GLY A 151 5.25 1.90 14.27
N ILE A 152 6.22 1.70 13.38
CA ILE A 152 6.47 2.63 12.27
C ILE A 152 6.64 1.89 10.94
N GLY A 153 6.26 2.55 9.84
CA GLY A 153 6.34 1.98 8.49
C GLY A 153 5.46 0.73 8.36
N GLY A 154 6.08 -0.42 8.09
CA GLY A 154 5.36 -1.69 7.89
C GLY A 154 4.62 -2.19 9.12
N SER A 155 5.08 -1.80 10.32
CA SER A 155 4.45 -2.11 11.60
C SER A 155 3.26 -1.20 11.95
N ASP A 156 2.91 -0.25 11.08
CA ASP A 156 1.85 0.74 11.31
C ASP A 156 0.90 0.88 10.13
N LEU A 157 1.43 1.20 8.94
CA LEU A 157 0.62 1.63 7.80
C LEU A 157 -0.41 0.58 7.38
N GLY A 158 -0.04 -0.70 7.38
CA GLY A 158 -0.95 -1.81 7.08
C GLY A 158 -2.09 -1.89 8.11
N PRO A 159 -1.78 -2.17 9.38
CA PRO A 159 -2.78 -2.21 10.45
C PRO A 159 -3.68 -0.97 10.54
N ALA A 160 -3.10 0.24 10.47
CA ALA A 160 -3.83 1.50 10.56
C ALA A 160 -4.80 1.69 9.38
N MET A 161 -4.35 1.38 8.17
CA MET A 161 -5.18 1.43 6.97
C MET A 161 -6.33 0.41 7.07
N ALA A 162 -6.05 -0.83 7.42
CA ALA A 162 -7.06 -1.89 7.45
C ALA A 162 -8.08 -1.70 8.57
N ALA A 163 -7.66 -1.27 9.76
CA ALA A 163 -8.57 -0.98 10.85
C ALA A 163 -9.55 0.16 10.50
N ARG A 164 -9.08 1.18 9.78
CA ARG A 164 -9.95 2.24 9.24
C ARG A 164 -10.90 1.70 8.17
N ALA A 165 -10.38 0.94 7.19
CA ALA A 165 -11.16 0.38 6.10
C ALA A 165 -12.29 -0.54 6.59
N LEU A 166 -11.99 -1.36 7.61
CA LEU A 166 -12.90 -2.37 8.16
C LEU A 166 -13.59 -1.94 9.46
N ALA A 167 -13.56 -0.65 9.81
CA ALA A 167 -14.26 -0.12 10.98
C ALA A 167 -15.75 -0.55 11.12
N PRO A 168 -16.54 -0.74 10.02
CA PRO A 168 -17.90 -1.27 10.12
C PRO A 168 -18.04 -2.68 10.70
N PHE A 169 -16.97 -3.47 10.68
CA PHE A 169 -16.90 -4.83 11.22
C PHE A 169 -16.31 -4.85 12.64
N GLY A 170 -16.01 -3.67 13.20
CA GLY A 170 -15.48 -3.52 14.54
C GLY A 170 -16.53 -3.64 15.65
N GLN A 171 -16.06 -3.79 16.89
CA GLN A 171 -16.90 -3.81 18.07
C GLN A 171 -17.03 -2.40 18.68
N ALA A 172 -18.25 -1.94 18.96
CA ALA A 172 -18.51 -0.55 19.35
C ALA A 172 -17.75 -0.07 20.61
N ASN A 173 -17.48 -0.97 21.55
CA ASN A 173 -16.81 -0.66 22.83
C ASN A 173 -15.31 -0.96 22.84
N LEU A 174 -14.69 -1.21 21.68
CA LEU A 174 -13.26 -1.49 21.55
C LEU A 174 -12.67 -0.63 20.42
N ARG A 175 -11.77 0.28 20.76
CA ARG A 175 -11.16 1.23 19.81
C ARG A 175 -9.71 0.88 19.57
N ALA A 176 -9.31 0.90 18.30
CA ALA A 176 -7.92 0.75 17.90
C ALA A 176 -7.31 2.12 17.57
N HIS A 177 -6.13 2.38 18.10
CA HIS A 177 -5.33 3.59 17.90
C HIS A 177 -3.95 3.20 17.37
N PHE A 178 -3.30 4.13 16.67
CA PHE A 178 -2.05 3.88 15.95
C PHE A 178 -1.10 5.05 16.18
N VAL A 179 0.01 4.79 16.86
CA VAL A 179 1.07 5.75 17.18
C VAL A 179 2.34 5.32 16.46
N SER A 180 2.91 6.22 15.66
CA SER A 180 4.05 5.89 14.80
C SER A 180 5.16 6.92 14.79
N ASN A 181 4.82 8.20 14.80
CA ASN A 181 5.78 9.27 14.65
C ASN A 181 6.58 9.46 15.95
N VAL A 182 7.87 9.82 15.83
CA VAL A 182 8.70 10.21 16.99
C VAL A 182 8.40 11.63 17.46
N ASP A 183 7.68 12.41 16.65
CA ASP A 183 7.03 13.63 17.11
C ASP A 183 6.10 13.30 18.29
N GLY A 184 6.45 13.81 19.48
CA GLY A 184 5.74 13.53 20.72
C GLY A 184 4.27 13.97 20.73
N ALA A 185 3.85 14.81 19.78
CA ALA A 185 2.44 15.13 19.58
C ALA A 185 1.58 13.89 19.28
N ASP A 186 2.09 12.94 18.49
CA ASP A 186 1.34 11.74 18.08
C ASP A 186 0.90 10.92 19.30
N ILE A 187 1.87 10.58 20.17
CA ILE A 187 1.57 9.84 21.40
C ILE A 187 0.81 10.70 22.41
N ALA A 188 1.16 11.98 22.60
CA ALA A 188 0.53 12.82 23.61
C ALA A 188 -0.95 13.08 23.31
N ASP A 189 -1.30 13.36 22.05
CA ASP A 189 -2.69 13.56 21.63
C ASP A 189 -3.50 12.26 21.71
N THR A 190 -2.89 11.13 21.34
CA THR A 190 -3.53 9.82 21.48
C THR A 190 -3.86 9.52 22.94
N LEU A 191 -2.91 9.69 23.87
CA LEU A 191 -3.10 9.36 25.28
C LEU A 191 -4.11 10.26 26.00
N ARG A 192 -4.34 11.50 25.53
CA ARG A 192 -5.19 12.50 26.21
C ARG A 192 -6.62 12.00 26.47
N GLY A 193 -7.15 11.15 25.61
CA GLY A 193 -8.52 10.63 25.70
C GLY A 193 -8.64 9.23 26.30
N LEU A 194 -7.53 8.61 26.72
CA LEU A 194 -7.50 7.19 27.12
C LEU A 194 -7.53 7.02 28.64
N ASP A 195 -8.11 5.91 29.08
CA ASP A 195 -8.10 5.47 30.48
C ASP A 195 -6.95 4.47 30.68
N PRO A 196 -5.93 4.77 31.52
CA PRO A 196 -4.83 3.86 31.81
C PRO A 196 -5.30 2.48 32.26
N ALA A 197 -6.40 2.38 33.02
CA ALA A 197 -6.90 1.11 33.55
C ALA A 197 -7.56 0.22 32.50
N ARG A 198 -7.80 0.73 31.28
CA ARG A 198 -8.55 0.07 30.21
C ARG A 198 -7.83 0.11 28.85
N THR A 199 -6.55 0.46 28.85
CA THR A 199 -5.76 0.60 27.62
C THR A 199 -4.70 -0.49 27.53
N LEU A 200 -4.68 -1.21 26.41
CA LEU A 200 -3.61 -2.16 26.06
C LEU A 200 -2.70 -1.53 25.01
N PHE A 201 -1.38 -1.62 25.20
CA PHE A 201 -0.39 -1.23 24.20
C PHE A 201 0.20 -2.46 23.51
N ILE A 202 0.31 -2.40 22.18
CA ILE A 202 0.98 -3.41 21.36
C ILE A 202 2.24 -2.80 20.77
N ILE A 203 3.41 -3.30 21.16
CA ILE A 203 4.70 -2.83 20.65
C ILE A 203 5.08 -3.66 19.42
N SER A 204 4.96 -3.06 18.24
CA SER A 204 5.16 -3.72 16.95
C SER A 204 6.52 -3.39 16.36
N SER A 205 7.55 -4.18 16.72
CA SER A 205 8.92 -4.00 16.23
C SER A 205 9.67 -5.32 16.11
N LYS A 206 10.11 -5.65 14.89
CA LYS A 206 10.91 -6.85 14.59
C LYS A 206 12.16 -6.94 15.47
N THR A 207 12.90 -5.84 15.57
CA THR A 207 14.20 -5.76 16.27
C THR A 207 14.07 -5.31 17.73
N PHE A 208 12.89 -4.79 18.11
CA PHE A 208 12.62 -4.21 19.43
C PHE A 208 13.65 -3.14 19.83
N THR A 209 14.23 -2.46 18.84
CA THR A 209 15.27 -1.42 19.00
C THR A 209 15.03 -0.21 18.10
N THR A 210 13.96 -0.21 17.30
CA THR A 210 13.60 0.92 16.45
C THR A 210 13.41 2.16 17.30
N GLN A 211 14.21 3.21 17.06
CA GLN A 211 14.33 4.36 17.95
C GLN A 211 12.98 5.04 18.19
N GLU A 212 12.23 5.28 17.13
CA GLU A 212 10.92 5.93 17.16
C GLU A 212 9.92 5.07 17.97
N THR A 213 9.80 3.78 17.63
CA THR A 213 8.91 2.84 18.31
C THR A 213 9.25 2.68 19.80
N MET A 214 10.53 2.56 20.14
CA MET A 214 10.95 2.35 21.54
C MET A 214 10.84 3.63 22.37
N THR A 215 11.06 4.81 21.78
CA THR A 215 10.80 6.10 22.45
C THR A 215 9.32 6.24 22.80
N ASN A 216 8.42 5.90 21.86
CA ASN A 216 6.99 5.91 22.10
C ASN A 216 6.56 4.83 23.12
N ALA A 217 7.11 3.62 23.03
CA ALA A 217 6.82 2.55 23.99
C ALA A 217 7.25 2.93 25.42
N GLN A 218 8.41 3.57 25.58
CA GLN A 218 8.86 4.08 26.88
C GLN A 218 7.95 5.18 27.43
N SER A 219 7.49 6.09 26.57
CA SER A 219 6.52 7.13 26.94
C SER A 219 5.17 6.53 27.38
N ALA A 220 4.66 5.53 26.65
CA ALA A 220 3.44 4.80 27.03
C ALA A 220 3.61 4.03 28.36
N ARG A 221 4.77 3.39 28.57
CA ARG A 221 5.11 2.70 29.82
C ARG A 221 5.15 3.68 30.98
N ALA A 222 5.82 4.82 30.82
CA ALA A 222 5.87 5.86 31.84
C ALA A 222 4.47 6.36 32.20
N TRP A 223 3.59 6.51 31.21
CA TRP A 223 2.19 6.89 31.42
C TRP A 223 1.40 5.84 32.21
N ILE A 224 1.53 4.55 31.90
CA ILE A 224 0.91 3.47 32.69
C ILE A 224 1.45 3.43 34.12
N VAL A 225 2.78 3.46 34.28
CA VAL A 225 3.43 3.38 35.59
C VAL A 225 3.07 4.57 36.47
N ALA A 226 2.98 5.77 35.90
CA ALA A 226 2.56 6.96 36.64
C ALA A 226 1.12 6.86 37.17
N ALA A 227 0.24 6.17 36.47
CA ALA A 227 -1.17 6.02 36.85
C ALA A 227 -1.44 4.80 37.75
N LEU A 228 -0.79 3.66 37.48
CA LEU A 228 -1.14 2.35 38.03
C LEU A 228 0.02 1.64 38.76
N GLY A 229 1.23 2.20 38.70
CA GLY A 229 2.43 1.62 39.30
C GLY A 229 3.14 0.59 38.41
N GLU A 230 4.37 0.23 38.80
CA GLU A 230 5.26 -0.65 38.03
C GLU A 230 4.67 -2.06 37.81
N GLY A 231 3.91 -2.56 38.78
CA GLY A 231 3.26 -3.88 38.71
C GLY A 231 2.19 -4.00 37.63
N ALA A 232 1.72 -2.89 37.04
CA ALA A 232 0.72 -2.89 35.99
C ALA A 232 1.29 -3.16 34.59
N VAL A 233 2.61 -3.09 34.39
CA VAL A 233 3.22 -3.22 33.05
C VAL A 233 2.87 -4.56 32.36
N PRO A 234 2.94 -5.74 33.02
CA PRO A 234 2.60 -7.00 32.36
C PRO A 234 1.14 -7.07 31.87
N ASP A 235 0.22 -6.40 32.57
CA ASP A 235 -1.21 -6.39 32.23
C ASP A 235 -1.57 -5.47 31.07
N HIS A 236 -0.73 -4.47 30.77
CA HIS A 236 -1.04 -3.39 29.84
C HIS A 236 -0.18 -3.37 28.57
N PHE A 237 0.72 -4.33 28.39
CA PHE A 237 1.58 -4.41 27.22
C PHE A 237 1.60 -5.81 26.58
N ALA A 238 1.65 -5.83 25.25
CA ALA A 238 1.92 -6.99 24.41
C ALA A 238 2.98 -6.61 23.37
N ALA A 239 3.65 -7.61 22.77
CA ALA A 239 4.73 -7.36 21.81
C ALA A 239 4.59 -8.22 20.55
N VAL A 240 4.81 -7.60 19.40
CA VAL A 240 4.98 -8.29 18.12
C VAL A 240 6.46 -8.19 17.74
N SER A 241 7.24 -9.23 18.06
CA SER A 241 8.69 -9.20 17.94
C SER A 241 9.31 -10.61 17.93
N THR A 242 10.58 -10.67 17.53
CA THR A 242 11.43 -11.87 17.60
C THR A 242 12.46 -11.81 18.73
N GLN A 243 12.54 -10.71 19.48
CA GLN A 243 13.61 -10.42 20.43
C GLN A 243 13.16 -10.64 21.88
N LEU A 244 12.96 -11.91 22.26
CA LEU A 244 12.37 -12.30 23.55
C LEU A 244 13.06 -11.65 24.76
N ASP A 245 14.40 -11.61 24.79
CA ASP A 245 15.15 -11.02 25.90
C ASP A 245 14.85 -9.52 26.10
N LYS A 246 14.74 -8.77 25.00
CA LYS A 246 14.46 -7.32 25.06
C LYS A 246 13.01 -7.05 25.45
N VAL A 247 12.10 -7.90 24.99
CA VAL A 247 10.67 -7.84 25.33
C VAL A 247 10.47 -8.14 26.82
N ALA A 248 11.12 -9.18 27.33
CA ALA A 248 11.11 -9.51 28.75
C ALA A 248 11.71 -8.39 29.61
N ALA A 249 12.84 -7.80 29.18
CA ALA A 249 13.46 -6.68 29.87
C ALA A 249 12.58 -5.42 29.93
N PHE A 250 11.67 -5.24 28.97
CA PHE A 250 10.67 -4.16 29.00
C PHE A 250 9.56 -4.41 30.03
N GLY A 251 9.27 -5.68 30.34
CA GLY A 251 8.24 -6.12 31.28
C GLY A 251 6.99 -6.72 30.62
N VAL A 252 7.07 -7.17 29.36
CA VAL A 252 5.98 -7.87 28.68
C VAL A 252 6.05 -9.37 28.99
N ASP A 253 4.93 -9.96 29.38
CA ASP A 253 4.83 -11.39 29.65
C ASP A 253 5.01 -12.23 28.37
N HIS A 254 5.66 -13.39 28.50
CA HIS A 254 6.01 -14.28 27.40
C HIS A 254 4.79 -14.80 26.61
N ASP A 255 3.65 -15.00 27.29
CA ASP A 255 2.40 -15.39 26.67
C ASP A 255 1.82 -14.28 25.76
N ARG A 256 2.17 -13.01 25.98
CA ARG A 256 1.78 -11.84 25.18
C ARG A 256 2.80 -11.42 24.12
N VAL A 257 3.73 -12.32 23.79
CA VAL A 257 4.70 -12.12 22.70
C VAL A 257 4.31 -12.91 21.46
N PHE A 258 4.24 -12.24 20.32
CA PHE A 258 3.83 -12.80 19.04
C PHE A 258 4.98 -12.66 18.01
N GLY A 259 5.61 -13.79 17.70
CA GLY A 259 6.74 -13.86 16.76
C GLY A 259 6.32 -13.74 15.30
N PHE A 260 7.31 -13.55 14.42
CA PHE A 260 7.19 -13.67 12.96
C PHE A 260 8.58 -13.83 12.35
N TRP A 261 8.66 -14.20 11.07
CA TRP A 261 9.91 -14.66 10.45
C TRP A 261 10.67 -13.58 9.68
N ASP A 262 11.91 -13.89 9.32
CA ASP A 262 12.77 -12.97 8.59
C ASP A 262 12.35 -12.76 7.13
N TRP A 263 11.73 -13.77 6.51
CA TRP A 263 11.12 -13.76 5.18
C TRP A 263 9.81 -12.96 5.10
N VAL A 264 9.34 -12.42 6.23
CA VAL A 264 8.25 -11.44 6.28
C VAL A 264 8.84 -10.03 6.18
N GLY A 265 8.73 -9.44 4.98
CA GLY A 265 9.09 -8.04 4.76
C GLY A 265 8.11 -7.10 5.45
N GLY A 266 8.59 -6.00 6.04
CA GLY A 266 7.76 -5.08 6.84
C GLY A 266 6.53 -4.57 6.09
N ARG A 267 6.70 -4.10 4.85
CA ARG A 267 5.59 -3.61 4.00
C ARG A 267 4.63 -4.70 3.48
N TYR A 268 4.94 -5.97 3.76
CA TYR A 268 4.11 -7.15 3.46
C TYR A 268 3.67 -7.88 4.74
N SER A 269 3.75 -7.24 5.91
CA SER A 269 3.66 -7.95 7.20
C SER A 269 2.28 -7.99 7.84
N ILE A 270 1.28 -7.27 7.32
CA ILE A 270 -0.08 -7.19 7.90
C ILE A 270 -0.76 -8.57 8.07
N TRP A 271 -0.35 -9.56 7.28
CA TRP A 271 -0.83 -10.95 7.32
C TRP A 271 -0.25 -11.78 8.48
N SER A 272 0.80 -11.28 9.14
CA SER A 272 1.48 -11.93 10.26
C SER A 272 0.94 -11.43 11.62
N SER A 273 1.66 -11.69 12.70
CA SER A 273 1.45 -11.10 14.03
C SER A 273 1.35 -9.57 14.04
N ILE A 274 1.90 -8.86 13.03
CA ILE A 274 1.70 -7.40 12.87
C ILE A 274 0.22 -7.06 12.66
N GLY A 275 -0.59 -8.00 12.17
CA GLY A 275 -2.04 -7.90 12.07
C GLY A 275 -2.81 -8.05 13.38
N LEU A 276 -2.15 -8.29 14.52
CA LEU A 276 -2.82 -8.42 15.83
C LEU A 276 -3.78 -7.26 16.16
N PRO A 277 -3.40 -5.96 16.07
CA PRO A 277 -4.33 -4.85 16.27
C PRO A 277 -5.56 -4.91 15.35
N LEU A 278 -5.40 -5.38 14.10
CA LEU A 278 -6.53 -5.57 13.19
C LEU A 278 -7.42 -6.73 13.66
N ALA A 279 -6.83 -7.88 14.02
CA ALA A 279 -7.56 -9.03 14.52
C ALA A 279 -8.36 -8.70 15.80
N ILE A 280 -7.81 -7.86 16.68
CA ILE A 280 -8.53 -7.33 17.85
C ILE A 280 -9.70 -6.43 17.40
N ALA A 281 -9.45 -5.50 16.47
CA ALA A 281 -10.46 -4.55 16.01
C ALA A 281 -11.67 -5.23 15.37
N VAL A 282 -11.45 -6.15 14.42
CA VAL A 282 -12.53 -6.76 13.61
C VAL A 282 -12.94 -8.17 14.08
N GLY A 283 -12.13 -8.81 14.92
CA GLY A 283 -12.36 -10.19 15.38
C GLY A 283 -11.74 -11.25 14.47
N ALA A 284 -11.63 -12.46 15.01
CA ALA A 284 -10.91 -13.56 14.37
C ALA A 284 -11.51 -13.98 13.02
N GLU A 285 -12.84 -14.08 12.94
CA GLU A 285 -13.53 -14.47 11.70
C GLU A 285 -13.27 -13.47 10.57
N ALA A 286 -13.46 -12.17 10.81
CA ALA A 286 -13.18 -11.13 9.83
C ALA A 286 -11.69 -11.08 9.43
N TYR A 287 -10.77 -11.29 10.38
CA TYR A 287 -9.34 -11.35 10.08
C TYR A 287 -8.97 -12.57 9.22
N LEU A 288 -9.63 -13.72 9.43
CA LEU A 288 -9.46 -14.90 8.59
C LEU A 288 -10.05 -14.68 7.19
N GLU A 289 -11.23 -14.06 7.06
CA GLU A 289 -11.80 -13.70 5.76
C GLU A 289 -10.90 -12.72 5.00
N PHE A 290 -10.29 -11.76 5.69
CA PHE A 290 -9.25 -10.90 5.15
C PHE A 290 -8.07 -11.69 4.56
N GLN A 291 -7.52 -12.64 5.31
CA GLN A 291 -6.45 -13.50 4.79
C GLN A 291 -6.92 -14.36 3.62
N ARG A 292 -8.15 -14.92 3.66
CA ARG A 292 -8.72 -15.71 2.56
C ARG A 292 -8.85 -14.90 1.28
N GLY A 293 -9.19 -13.63 1.37
CA GLY A 293 -9.19 -12.74 0.22
C GLY A 293 -7.81 -12.61 -0.44
N GLY A 294 -6.75 -12.46 0.37
CA GLY A 294 -5.40 -12.47 -0.16
C GLY A 294 -4.99 -13.82 -0.76
N TYR A 295 -5.41 -14.93 -0.13
CA TYR A 295 -5.19 -16.29 -0.64
C TYR A 295 -5.86 -16.55 -2.00
N GLU A 296 -7.08 -16.06 -2.20
CA GLU A 296 -7.78 -16.18 -3.48
C GLU A 296 -7.02 -15.47 -4.60
N VAL A 297 -6.41 -14.32 -4.31
CA VAL A 297 -5.55 -13.62 -5.27
C VAL A 297 -4.22 -14.34 -5.47
N ASP A 298 -3.62 -14.92 -4.42
CA ASP A 298 -2.41 -15.75 -4.56
C ASP A 298 -2.64 -16.92 -5.53
N ARG A 299 -3.79 -17.59 -5.41
CA ARG A 299 -4.20 -18.65 -6.34
C ARG A 299 -4.44 -18.10 -7.74
N HIS A 300 -5.20 -17.01 -7.89
CA HIS A 300 -5.43 -16.36 -9.16
C HIS A 300 -4.13 -16.00 -9.87
N PHE A 301 -3.16 -15.42 -9.15
CA PHE A 301 -1.87 -15.03 -9.70
C PHE A 301 -1.04 -16.23 -10.21
N ARG A 302 -1.18 -17.39 -9.57
CA ARG A 302 -0.47 -18.63 -9.96
C ARG A 302 -1.16 -19.36 -11.11
N GLU A 303 -2.49 -19.43 -11.07
CA GLU A 303 -3.29 -20.37 -11.86
C GLU A 303 -3.93 -19.73 -13.11
N ALA A 304 -4.25 -18.43 -13.09
CA ALA A 304 -4.97 -17.79 -14.19
C ALA A 304 -4.09 -17.65 -15.45
N PRO A 305 -4.68 -17.80 -16.65
CA PRO A 305 -3.97 -17.58 -17.90
C PRO A 305 -3.49 -16.11 -17.99
N PRO A 306 -2.31 -15.83 -18.59
CA PRO A 306 -1.69 -14.51 -18.57
C PRO A 306 -2.63 -13.35 -18.95
N GLU A 307 -3.45 -13.54 -19.97
CA GLU A 307 -4.39 -12.54 -20.48
C GLU A 307 -5.61 -12.27 -19.58
N ARG A 308 -5.84 -13.09 -18.54
CA ARG A 308 -6.88 -12.88 -17.51
C ARG A 308 -6.32 -12.77 -16.09
N ASN A 309 -5.00 -12.77 -15.94
CA ASN A 309 -4.33 -12.72 -14.64
C ASN A 309 -4.24 -11.26 -14.15
N ILE A 310 -5.10 -10.86 -13.21
CA ILE A 310 -5.27 -9.44 -12.84
C ILE A 310 -3.97 -8.79 -12.36
N PRO A 311 -3.19 -9.35 -11.42
CA PRO A 311 -1.93 -8.74 -11.01
C PRO A 311 -0.90 -8.61 -12.15
N LEU A 312 -0.82 -9.61 -13.03
CA LEU A 312 0.05 -9.55 -14.21
C LEU A 312 -0.35 -8.40 -15.13
N LEU A 313 -1.64 -8.27 -15.43
CA LEU A 313 -2.17 -7.19 -16.27
C LEU A 313 -1.94 -5.82 -15.64
N MET A 314 -2.18 -5.68 -14.32
CA MET A 314 -1.89 -4.44 -13.58
C MET A 314 -0.40 -4.05 -13.70
N GLY A 315 0.51 -5.02 -13.55
CA GLY A 315 1.95 -4.78 -13.67
C GLY A 315 2.37 -4.41 -15.10
N LEU A 316 1.82 -5.07 -16.11
CA LEU A 316 2.08 -4.78 -17.53
C LEU A 316 1.55 -3.40 -17.96
N VAL A 317 0.33 -3.04 -17.52
CA VAL A 317 -0.25 -1.71 -17.75
C VAL A 317 0.57 -0.63 -17.05
N SER A 318 1.08 -0.90 -15.85
CA SER A 318 1.99 0.00 -15.14
C SER A 318 3.31 0.21 -15.90
N VAL A 319 3.97 -0.88 -16.34
CA VAL A 319 5.19 -0.83 -17.16
C VAL A 319 4.95 -0.11 -18.48
N TRP A 320 3.81 -0.33 -19.14
CA TRP A 320 3.42 0.40 -20.34
C TRP A 320 3.40 1.92 -20.10
N ASN A 321 2.66 2.35 -19.08
CA ASN A 321 2.55 3.76 -18.74
C ASN A 321 3.89 4.36 -18.31
N ARG A 322 4.68 3.63 -17.52
CA ARG A 322 5.95 4.10 -16.96
C ARG A 322 7.06 4.17 -18.00
N ASN A 323 7.29 3.08 -18.73
CA ASN A 323 8.48 2.93 -19.57
C ASN A 323 8.23 3.31 -21.04
N LEU A 324 7.00 3.18 -21.53
CA LEU A 324 6.68 3.48 -22.92
C LEU A 324 6.02 4.85 -23.04
N LEU A 325 5.07 5.19 -22.18
CA LEU A 325 4.44 6.51 -22.21
C LEU A 325 5.23 7.58 -21.44
N GLY A 326 6.06 7.17 -20.48
CA GLY A 326 6.97 8.06 -19.75
C GLY A 326 6.35 8.71 -18.51
N TYR A 327 5.21 8.20 -18.03
CA TYR A 327 4.51 8.80 -16.88
C TYR A 327 5.23 8.45 -15.58
N ALA A 328 5.58 9.48 -14.80
CA ALA A 328 6.43 9.34 -13.63
C ALA A 328 5.70 9.07 -12.32
N SER A 329 4.38 9.27 -12.30
CA SER A 329 3.55 9.03 -11.13
C SER A 329 2.31 8.23 -11.51
N GLN A 330 1.74 7.56 -10.52
CA GLN A 330 0.46 6.88 -10.59
C GLN A 330 -0.43 7.36 -9.44
N ALA A 331 -1.66 7.72 -9.76
CA ALA A 331 -2.68 8.02 -8.77
C ALA A 331 -3.51 6.77 -8.44
N VAL A 332 -3.83 6.56 -7.17
CA VAL A 332 -4.80 5.55 -6.71
C VAL A 332 -5.90 6.28 -5.97
N ILE A 333 -7.13 6.21 -6.49
CA ILE A 333 -8.24 7.07 -6.08
C ILE A 333 -9.42 6.18 -5.70
N PRO A 334 -9.52 5.77 -4.41
CA PRO A 334 -10.65 5.01 -3.94
C PRO A 334 -11.89 5.92 -3.83
N TYR A 335 -12.98 5.53 -4.46
CA TYR A 335 -14.32 6.07 -4.18
C TYR A 335 -14.89 5.35 -2.96
N ASP A 336 -14.18 5.47 -1.85
CA ASP A 336 -14.54 4.97 -0.52
C ASP A 336 -13.75 5.76 0.54
N GLN A 337 -14.46 6.39 1.47
CA GLN A 337 -13.86 7.26 2.49
C GLN A 337 -13.00 6.48 3.52
N ARG A 338 -13.32 5.21 3.74
CA ARG A 338 -12.62 4.34 4.70
C ARG A 338 -11.29 3.85 4.12
N LEU A 339 -11.17 3.77 2.79
CA LEU A 339 -9.91 3.56 2.08
C LEU A 339 -9.01 4.82 1.98
N GLY A 340 -9.28 5.90 2.73
CA GLY A 340 -8.46 7.11 2.68
C GLY A 340 -6.97 6.93 3.05
N ARG A 341 -6.60 5.85 3.74
CA ARG A 341 -5.18 5.50 4.01
C ARG A 341 -4.62 4.49 3.02
N PHE A 342 -5.42 3.98 2.08
CA PHE A 342 -4.98 3.00 1.09
C PHE A 342 -3.88 3.55 0.16
N PRO A 343 -3.97 4.78 -0.39
CA PRO A 343 -2.87 5.34 -1.17
C PRO A 343 -1.56 5.46 -0.37
N ALA A 344 -1.63 5.85 0.92
CA ALA A 344 -0.47 5.95 1.80
C ALA A 344 0.15 4.58 2.13
N TYR A 345 -0.67 3.54 2.30
CA TYR A 345 -0.19 2.16 2.40
C TYR A 345 0.54 1.72 1.11
N LEU A 346 -0.04 2.02 -0.06
CA LEU A 346 0.56 1.69 -1.35
C LEU A 346 1.84 2.47 -1.66
N GLN A 347 1.99 3.69 -1.12
CA GLN A 347 3.25 4.43 -1.20
C GLN A 347 4.40 3.60 -0.63
N GLN A 348 4.24 3.05 0.57
CA GLN A 348 5.27 2.18 1.13
C GLN A 348 5.41 0.90 0.30
N LEU A 349 4.30 0.20 0.04
CA LEU A 349 4.33 -1.08 -0.68
C LEU A 349 5.06 -0.97 -2.02
N GLN A 350 4.73 0.03 -2.84
CA GLN A 350 5.28 0.14 -4.20
C GLN A 350 6.58 0.94 -4.26
N MET A 351 6.68 2.08 -3.57
CA MET A 351 7.86 2.95 -3.71
C MET A 351 9.06 2.39 -2.94
N GLU A 352 8.87 1.77 -1.77
CA GLU A 352 9.97 1.13 -1.04
C GLU A 352 10.41 -0.19 -1.70
N SER A 353 9.47 -0.91 -2.35
CA SER A 353 9.82 -2.12 -3.13
C SER A 353 10.56 -1.78 -4.42
N ASN A 354 9.97 -0.91 -5.24
CA ASN A 354 10.37 -0.74 -6.65
C ASN A 354 11.12 0.58 -6.93
N GLY A 355 11.31 1.45 -5.94
CA GLY A 355 12.16 2.64 -6.02
C GLY A 355 13.65 2.30 -6.02
N LYS A 356 14.09 1.48 -7.00
CA LYS A 356 15.43 0.89 -7.07
C LYS A 356 16.15 1.34 -8.34
N SER A 357 17.47 1.44 -8.26
CA SER A 357 18.34 1.84 -9.38
C SER A 357 19.32 0.74 -9.81
N VAL A 358 19.33 -0.40 -9.12
CA VAL A 358 20.27 -1.51 -9.34
C VAL A 358 19.49 -2.80 -9.57
N ARG A 359 19.89 -3.54 -10.61
CA ARG A 359 19.36 -4.86 -10.96
C ARG A 359 19.94 -5.95 -10.06
N ARG A 360 19.34 -7.14 -10.09
CA ARG A 360 19.78 -8.30 -9.28
C ARG A 360 21.21 -8.75 -9.58
N ASP A 361 21.72 -8.50 -10.79
CA ASP A 361 23.10 -8.78 -11.19
C ASP A 361 24.11 -7.70 -10.79
N GLY A 362 23.65 -6.62 -10.12
CA GLY A 362 24.48 -5.49 -9.68
C GLY A 362 24.66 -4.39 -10.74
N ALA A 363 24.17 -4.57 -11.96
CA ALA A 363 24.21 -3.52 -12.98
C ALA A 363 23.14 -2.44 -12.70
N PRO A 364 23.33 -1.19 -13.18
CA PRO A 364 22.28 -0.17 -13.14
C PRO A 364 21.04 -0.59 -13.93
N VAL A 365 19.86 -0.13 -13.50
CA VAL A 365 18.63 -0.28 -14.31
C VAL A 365 18.75 0.49 -15.63
N GLU A 366 18.34 -0.13 -16.73
CA GLU A 366 18.39 0.49 -18.07
C GLU A 366 17.26 1.49 -18.33
N ARG A 367 16.20 1.43 -17.51
CA ARG A 367 14.96 2.19 -17.68
C ARG A 367 14.46 2.63 -16.30
N ALA A 368 13.57 3.61 -16.29
CA ALA A 368 12.95 4.07 -15.06
C ALA A 368 12.19 2.92 -14.35
N SER A 369 12.40 2.75 -13.05
CA SER A 369 11.75 1.74 -12.21
C SER A 369 10.44 2.29 -11.63
N GLY A 370 10.16 2.09 -10.33
CA GLY A 370 8.91 2.47 -9.68
C GLY A 370 8.45 3.91 -9.98
N ALA A 371 7.12 4.07 -10.06
CA ALA A 371 6.47 5.38 -10.16
C ALA A 371 6.20 5.96 -8.77
N ILE A 372 6.05 7.28 -8.69
CA ILE A 372 5.55 7.94 -7.47
C ILE A 372 4.07 7.59 -7.30
N VAL A 373 3.70 6.98 -6.18
CA VAL A 373 2.30 6.65 -5.87
C VAL A 373 1.69 7.75 -4.99
N TRP A 374 0.46 8.17 -5.31
CA TRP A 374 -0.25 9.19 -4.55
C TRP A 374 -1.76 9.07 -4.74
N GLY A 375 -2.55 9.81 -3.96
CA GLY A 375 -3.99 9.88 -4.13
C GLY A 375 -4.73 10.18 -2.83
N GLU A 376 -6.01 10.49 -2.98
CA GLU A 376 -6.99 10.75 -1.91
C GLU A 376 -8.34 10.19 -2.35
N PRO A 377 -9.30 9.95 -1.43
CA PRO A 377 -10.62 9.48 -1.80
C PRO A 377 -11.35 10.38 -2.80
N GLY A 378 -12.10 9.74 -3.70
CA GLY A 378 -13.19 10.37 -4.42
C GLY A 378 -14.39 10.61 -3.48
N THR A 379 -15.17 11.67 -3.63
CA THR A 379 -15.07 12.74 -4.64
C THR A 379 -14.16 13.90 -4.22
N ASN A 380 -13.59 13.89 -3.01
CA ASN A 380 -12.75 14.98 -2.49
C ASN A 380 -11.60 15.35 -3.45
N GLY A 381 -10.92 14.37 -4.03
CA GLY A 381 -9.88 14.60 -5.04
C GLY A 381 -10.36 15.44 -6.24
N GLN A 382 -11.62 15.30 -6.64
CA GLN A 382 -12.24 16.08 -7.74
C GLN A 382 -12.22 17.58 -7.47
N HIS A 383 -12.29 17.96 -6.19
CA HIS A 383 -12.30 19.34 -5.71
C HIS A 383 -10.94 19.81 -5.17
N ALA A 384 -9.88 19.05 -5.42
CA ALA A 384 -8.52 19.38 -4.98
C ALA A 384 -7.54 19.39 -6.16
N PHE A 385 -7.20 18.22 -6.70
CA PHE A 385 -6.12 18.06 -7.69
C PHE A 385 -6.58 17.52 -9.04
N PHE A 386 -7.87 17.20 -9.23
CA PHE A 386 -8.37 16.74 -10.54
C PHE A 386 -8.26 17.81 -11.62
N GLN A 387 -8.20 19.10 -11.25
CA GLN A 387 -7.85 20.16 -12.19
C GLN A 387 -6.54 19.85 -12.92
N LEU A 388 -5.50 19.44 -12.18
CA LEU A 388 -4.21 19.01 -12.74
C LEU A 388 -4.39 17.71 -13.53
N LEU A 389 -5.13 16.73 -12.98
CA LEU A 389 -5.36 15.46 -13.67
C LEU A 389 -6.12 15.63 -14.99
N HIS A 390 -6.90 16.69 -15.20
CA HIS A 390 -7.66 16.93 -16.43
C HIS A 390 -6.98 17.87 -17.43
N GLN A 391 -6.36 18.94 -16.93
CA GLN A 391 -5.83 20.02 -17.77
C GLN A 391 -4.36 20.36 -17.53
N GLY A 392 -3.70 19.69 -16.57
CA GLY A 392 -2.27 19.82 -16.34
C GLY A 392 -1.42 19.21 -17.46
N THR A 393 -0.15 19.59 -17.51
CA THR A 393 0.81 19.09 -18.50
C THR A 393 1.39 17.73 -18.14
N GLU A 394 1.34 17.36 -16.87
CA GLU A 394 1.71 16.04 -16.38
C GLU A 394 0.52 15.08 -16.50
N ILE A 395 0.79 13.87 -16.98
CA ILE A 395 -0.18 12.78 -17.04
C ILE A 395 0.19 11.76 -15.98
N SER A 396 -0.79 11.44 -15.13
CA SER A 396 -0.70 10.38 -14.14
C SER A 396 -1.79 9.36 -14.47
N PRO A 397 -1.45 8.10 -14.77
CA PRO A 397 -2.43 7.03 -14.81
C PRO A 397 -3.14 6.91 -13.47
N ILE A 398 -4.43 6.62 -13.52
CA ILE A 398 -5.27 6.55 -12.33
C ILE A 398 -5.87 5.16 -12.21
N ASP A 399 -5.71 4.53 -11.05
CA ASP A 399 -6.54 3.39 -10.67
C ASP A 399 -7.70 3.91 -9.81
N PHE A 400 -8.93 3.77 -10.31
CA PHE A 400 -10.14 3.98 -9.54
C PHE A 400 -10.56 2.69 -8.84
N LEU A 401 -10.94 2.77 -7.56
CA LEU A 401 -11.51 1.66 -6.81
C LEU A 401 -12.91 2.04 -6.36
N VAL A 402 -13.92 1.21 -6.63
CA VAL A 402 -15.31 1.51 -6.25
C VAL A 402 -16.09 0.24 -5.95
N ALA A 403 -16.93 0.29 -4.91
CA ALA A 403 -17.85 -0.79 -4.56
C ALA A 403 -19.19 -0.62 -5.30
N ALA A 404 -19.81 -1.72 -5.74
CA ALA A 404 -21.16 -1.70 -6.28
C ALA A 404 -22.23 -1.45 -5.19
N VAL A 405 -21.98 -1.92 -3.97
CA VAL A 405 -22.89 -1.83 -2.83
C VAL A 405 -22.20 -1.14 -1.65
N PRO A 406 -22.86 -0.18 -0.98
CA PRO A 406 -22.29 0.48 0.20
C PRO A 406 -22.19 -0.47 1.40
N THR A 407 -21.21 -0.22 2.28
CA THR A 407 -21.12 -0.88 3.61
C THR A 407 -21.54 0.10 4.69
N ASN A 408 -22.63 -0.19 5.43
CA ASN A 408 -23.14 0.67 6.52
C ASN A 408 -23.20 2.17 6.14
N ALA A 409 -23.75 2.48 4.96
CA ALA A 409 -23.90 3.84 4.45
C ALA A 409 -25.20 3.98 3.63
N ASP A 410 -25.63 5.22 3.42
CA ASP A 410 -26.84 5.54 2.66
C ASP A 410 -26.70 5.19 1.17
N ALA A 411 -27.74 4.55 0.61
CA ALA A 411 -27.72 4.08 -0.77
C ALA A 411 -27.77 5.22 -1.80
N HIS A 412 -28.50 6.30 -1.51
CA HIS A 412 -28.58 7.43 -2.43
C HIS A 412 -27.24 8.16 -2.54
N HIS A 413 -26.56 8.37 -1.41
CA HIS A 413 -25.19 8.88 -1.39
C HIS A 413 -24.24 7.96 -2.19
N HIS A 414 -24.41 6.64 -2.09
CA HIS A 414 -23.59 5.68 -2.83
C HIS A 414 -23.81 5.75 -4.34
N ASP A 415 -25.05 5.86 -4.80
CA ASP A 415 -25.35 6.02 -6.23
C ASP A 415 -24.68 7.28 -6.81
N LEU A 416 -24.71 8.39 -6.07
CA LEU A 416 -24.01 9.63 -6.47
C LEU A 416 -22.49 9.44 -6.50
N LEU A 417 -21.93 8.70 -5.54
CA LEU A 417 -20.50 8.39 -5.48
C LEU A 417 -20.06 7.56 -6.71
N VAL A 418 -20.81 6.50 -7.02
CA VAL A 418 -20.55 5.62 -8.19
C VAL A 418 -20.70 6.39 -9.50
N ALA A 419 -21.76 7.21 -9.64
CA ALA A 419 -21.96 8.06 -10.81
C ALA A 419 -20.77 8.99 -11.05
N ASN A 420 -20.24 9.59 -9.97
CA ASN A 420 -19.05 10.43 -10.04
C ASN A 420 -17.80 9.64 -10.45
N CYS A 421 -17.58 8.43 -9.92
CA CYS A 421 -16.46 7.57 -10.32
C CYS A 421 -16.47 7.30 -11.83
N PHE A 422 -17.62 6.86 -12.35
CA PHE A 422 -17.76 6.51 -13.76
C PHE A 422 -17.67 7.74 -14.66
N ALA A 423 -18.31 8.85 -14.28
CA ALA A 423 -18.23 10.11 -15.02
C ALA A 423 -16.80 10.66 -15.10
N GLN A 424 -15.99 10.52 -14.04
CA GLN A 424 -14.59 10.94 -14.08
C GLN A 424 -13.75 10.06 -15.02
N GLY A 425 -13.94 8.74 -14.98
CA GLY A 425 -13.30 7.82 -15.93
C GLY A 425 -13.66 8.14 -17.38
N GLU A 426 -14.94 8.42 -17.66
CA GLU A 426 -15.40 8.83 -19.00
C GLU A 426 -14.81 10.19 -19.40
N ALA A 427 -14.82 11.18 -18.51
CA ALA A 427 -14.32 12.53 -18.80
C ALA A 427 -12.81 12.53 -19.12
N LEU A 428 -12.02 11.78 -18.36
CA LEU A 428 -10.57 11.61 -18.59
C LEU A 428 -10.28 10.92 -19.93
N MET A 429 -11.10 9.95 -20.33
CA MET A 429 -11.02 9.27 -21.61
C MET A 429 -11.43 10.19 -22.78
N ARG A 430 -12.63 10.77 -22.72
CA ARG A 430 -13.25 11.51 -23.82
C ARG A 430 -12.62 12.88 -24.04
N GLY A 431 -12.37 13.63 -22.97
CA GLY A 431 -12.06 15.06 -23.06
C GLY A 431 -13.21 15.89 -23.65
N ARG A 432 -12.84 17.06 -24.18
CA ARG A 432 -13.75 18.02 -24.81
C ARG A 432 -12.95 18.88 -25.77
N SER A 433 -13.26 18.80 -27.06
CA SER A 433 -12.58 19.57 -28.09
C SER A 433 -12.81 21.08 -27.92
N ARG A 434 -11.93 21.89 -28.52
CA ARG A 434 -12.09 23.36 -28.55
C ARG A 434 -13.41 23.78 -29.19
N ASN A 435 -13.80 23.13 -30.30
CA ASN A 435 -15.04 23.43 -31.02
C ASN A 435 -16.27 23.12 -30.16
N GLU A 436 -16.28 21.98 -29.45
CA GLU A 436 -17.36 21.68 -28.50
C GLU A 436 -17.41 22.70 -27.35
N ALA A 437 -16.26 23.08 -26.80
CA ALA A 437 -16.18 24.06 -25.72
C ALA A 437 -16.69 25.45 -26.15
N GLU A 438 -16.36 25.89 -27.36
CA GLU A 438 -16.86 27.12 -27.96
C GLU A 438 -18.38 27.07 -28.17
N ALA A 439 -18.88 25.98 -28.78
CA ALA A 439 -20.30 25.78 -29.02
C ALA A 439 -21.13 25.74 -27.72
N ILE A 440 -20.61 25.11 -26.66
CA ILE A 440 -21.25 25.11 -25.33
C ILE A 440 -21.29 26.54 -24.76
N THR A 441 -20.20 27.28 -24.90
CA THR A 441 -20.09 28.64 -24.34
C THR A 441 -21.00 29.63 -25.06
N LEU A 442 -21.17 29.50 -26.39
CA LEU A 442 -22.18 30.23 -27.16
C LEU A 442 -23.61 29.91 -26.69
N LYS A 443 -23.93 28.62 -26.49
CA LYS A 443 -25.25 28.20 -25.99
C LYS A 443 -25.55 28.71 -24.57
N GLN A 444 -24.52 29.00 -23.78
CA GLN A 444 -24.63 29.61 -22.44
C GLN A 444 -24.83 31.13 -22.48
N GLY A 445 -24.92 31.74 -23.67
CA GLY A 445 -25.22 33.16 -23.85
C GLY A 445 -23.99 34.07 -23.98
N ALA A 446 -22.78 33.52 -24.11
CA ALA A 446 -21.58 34.33 -24.35
C ALA A 446 -21.57 34.90 -25.78
N SER A 447 -20.92 36.05 -25.97
CA SER A 447 -20.65 36.58 -27.32
C SER A 447 -19.66 35.66 -28.06
N ALA A 448 -19.63 35.73 -29.39
CA ALA A 448 -18.69 34.95 -30.19
C ALA A 448 -17.23 35.22 -29.82
N ALA A 449 -16.86 36.48 -29.58
CA ALA A 449 -15.52 36.84 -29.15
C ALA A 449 -15.18 36.22 -27.78
N GLU A 450 -16.12 36.23 -26.83
CA GLU A 450 -15.91 35.64 -25.51
C GLU A 450 -15.86 34.11 -25.56
N ALA A 451 -16.72 33.48 -26.36
CA ALA A 451 -16.71 32.04 -26.56
C ALA A 451 -15.38 31.57 -27.17
N ALA A 452 -14.88 32.25 -28.22
CA ALA A 452 -13.60 31.94 -28.83
C ALA A 452 -12.41 32.12 -27.86
N ARG A 453 -12.46 33.15 -27.00
CA ARG A 453 -11.47 33.42 -25.95
C ARG A 453 -11.47 32.34 -24.87
N LEU A 454 -12.64 31.88 -24.43
CA LEU A 454 -12.78 30.88 -23.37
C LEU A 454 -12.62 29.43 -23.85
N ALA A 455 -12.85 29.16 -25.13
CA ALA A 455 -12.76 27.82 -25.72
C ALA A 455 -11.48 27.04 -25.34
N PRO A 456 -10.25 27.60 -25.45
CA PRO A 456 -9.05 26.88 -25.04
C PRO A 456 -9.04 26.54 -23.54
N HIS A 457 -9.53 27.43 -22.67
CA HIS A 457 -9.59 27.21 -21.22
C HIS A 457 -10.65 26.17 -20.82
N LYS A 458 -11.72 26.04 -21.61
CA LYS A 458 -12.83 25.09 -21.37
C LYS A 458 -12.66 23.78 -22.15
N SER A 459 -11.53 23.60 -22.84
CA SER A 459 -11.17 22.38 -23.56
C SER A 459 -10.41 21.39 -22.66
N PHE A 460 -10.57 20.11 -22.94
CA PHE A 460 -9.98 19.00 -22.19
C PHE A 460 -9.34 18.04 -23.19
N SER A 461 -8.06 17.74 -23.02
CA SER A 461 -7.30 16.93 -23.99
C SER A 461 -7.83 15.50 -24.13
N GLY A 462 -8.48 14.97 -23.09
CA GLY A 462 -8.91 13.57 -23.02
C GLY A 462 -7.72 12.60 -23.12
N SER A 463 -8.02 11.34 -23.44
CA SER A 463 -7.05 10.24 -23.58
C SER A 463 -6.10 10.08 -22.38
N ARG A 464 -6.59 10.41 -21.18
CA ARG A 464 -5.84 10.26 -19.93
C ARG A 464 -6.12 8.87 -19.35
N PRO A 465 -5.08 8.04 -19.14
CA PRO A 465 -5.26 6.62 -18.84
C PRO A 465 -5.88 6.39 -17.46
N THR A 466 -6.91 5.55 -17.44
CA THR A 466 -7.56 5.10 -16.19
C THR A 466 -7.74 3.58 -16.23
N SER A 467 -7.63 2.95 -15.07
CA SER A 467 -8.17 1.61 -14.81
C SER A 467 -9.25 1.70 -13.73
N THR A 468 -10.18 0.76 -13.69
CA THR A 468 -11.21 0.68 -12.66
C THR A 468 -11.26 -0.71 -12.06
N LEU A 469 -11.04 -0.79 -10.75
CA LEU A 469 -11.33 -1.94 -9.91
C LEU A 469 -12.74 -1.77 -9.34
N LEU A 470 -13.68 -2.53 -9.89
CA LEU A 470 -15.07 -2.59 -9.41
C LEU A 470 -15.26 -3.90 -8.67
N TYR A 471 -15.76 -3.85 -7.45
CA TYR A 471 -16.04 -5.03 -6.63
C TYR A 471 -17.41 -4.91 -5.98
N ARG A 472 -17.98 -6.01 -5.48
CA ARG A 472 -19.33 -6.00 -4.90
C ARG A 472 -19.44 -5.04 -3.71
N GLN A 473 -18.62 -5.23 -2.70
CA GLN A 473 -18.68 -4.49 -1.43
C GLN A 473 -17.29 -4.43 -0.80
N LEU A 474 -16.98 -3.38 -0.03
CA LEU A 474 -15.77 -3.37 0.79
C LEU A 474 -16.03 -4.14 2.11
N ASP A 475 -15.62 -5.40 2.12
CA ASP A 475 -15.62 -6.29 3.27
C ASP A 475 -14.19 -6.80 3.58
N PRO A 476 -13.96 -7.59 4.66
CA PRO A 476 -12.62 -8.05 5.01
C PRO A 476 -11.95 -8.82 3.86
N LYS A 477 -12.68 -9.75 3.23
CA LYS A 477 -12.19 -10.53 2.09
C LYS A 477 -11.77 -9.62 0.92
N THR A 478 -12.60 -8.66 0.55
CA THR A 478 -12.33 -7.73 -0.55
C THR A 478 -11.13 -6.85 -0.25
N LEU A 479 -10.98 -6.34 0.97
CA LEU A 479 -9.77 -5.62 1.35
C LEU A 479 -8.52 -6.52 1.20
N GLY A 480 -8.62 -7.78 1.63
CA GLY A 480 -7.57 -8.77 1.45
C GLY A 480 -7.17 -8.96 -0.02
N ARG A 481 -8.18 -9.10 -0.89
CA ARG A 481 -7.98 -9.20 -2.35
C ARG A 481 -7.29 -7.94 -2.90
N LEU A 482 -7.78 -6.75 -2.55
CA LEU A 482 -7.23 -5.48 -3.03
C LEU A 482 -5.74 -5.33 -2.67
N ILE A 483 -5.36 -5.63 -1.42
CA ILE A 483 -3.95 -5.56 -1.02
C ILE A 483 -3.10 -6.56 -1.81
N ALA A 484 -3.52 -7.83 -1.87
CA ALA A 484 -2.77 -8.88 -2.57
C ALA A 484 -2.62 -8.61 -4.08
N LEU A 485 -3.63 -7.99 -4.72
CA LEU A 485 -3.55 -7.56 -6.11
C LEU A 485 -2.39 -6.59 -6.32
N TYR A 486 -2.23 -5.59 -5.44
CA TYR A 486 -1.14 -4.63 -5.51
C TYR A 486 0.22 -5.23 -5.12
N GLU A 487 0.27 -6.15 -4.15
CA GLU A 487 1.51 -6.89 -3.81
C GLU A 487 2.06 -7.63 -5.04
N HIS A 488 1.21 -8.38 -5.74
CA HIS A 488 1.63 -9.13 -6.93
C HIS A 488 1.85 -8.24 -8.15
N LYS A 489 1.12 -7.12 -8.29
CA LYS A 489 1.44 -6.09 -9.29
C LYS A 489 2.88 -5.58 -9.09
N VAL A 490 3.25 -5.22 -7.85
CA VAL A 490 4.59 -4.73 -7.49
C VAL A 490 5.65 -5.80 -7.81
N PHE A 491 5.36 -7.07 -7.54
CA PHE A 491 6.22 -8.18 -7.92
C PHE A 491 6.43 -8.28 -9.44
N VAL A 492 5.35 -8.19 -10.23
CA VAL A 492 5.40 -8.26 -11.71
C VAL A 492 6.26 -7.14 -12.27
N GLU A 493 6.06 -5.91 -11.81
CA GLU A 493 6.89 -4.75 -12.17
C GLU A 493 8.38 -5.02 -11.89
N ALA A 494 8.69 -5.49 -10.69
CA ALA A 494 10.06 -5.78 -10.26
C ALA A 494 10.70 -6.90 -11.08
N ALA A 495 9.93 -7.94 -11.43
CA ALA A 495 10.38 -9.04 -12.26
C ALA A 495 10.77 -8.58 -13.67
N ILE A 496 10.04 -7.63 -14.25
CA ILE A 496 10.33 -7.04 -15.57
C ILE A 496 11.56 -6.13 -15.52
N TRP A 497 11.70 -5.30 -14.48
CA TRP A 497 12.87 -4.43 -14.30
C TRP A 497 14.11 -5.16 -13.78
N ASP A 498 13.94 -6.44 -13.40
CA ASP A 498 14.96 -7.29 -12.83
C ASP A 498 15.64 -6.68 -11.58
N ILE A 499 14.83 -6.07 -10.73
CA ILE A 499 15.22 -5.48 -9.43
C ILE A 499 14.77 -6.37 -8.27
N ASN A 500 15.29 -6.11 -7.05
CA ASN A 500 14.82 -6.76 -5.83
C ASN A 500 13.70 -5.95 -5.15
N PRO A 501 12.45 -6.43 -5.11
CA PRO A 501 11.35 -5.71 -4.45
C PRO A 501 11.30 -5.91 -2.93
N PHE A 502 12.18 -6.75 -2.36
CA PHE A 502 12.07 -7.19 -0.97
C PHE A 502 13.09 -6.57 -0.02
N ASP A 503 14.16 -5.94 -0.52
CA ASP A 503 15.13 -5.18 0.28
C ASP A 503 14.80 -3.68 0.36
N GLN A 504 15.56 -2.92 1.16
CA GLN A 504 15.39 -1.46 1.33
C GLN A 504 16.67 -0.73 1.77
N TRP A 505 17.82 -1.02 1.17
CA TRP A 505 19.12 -0.40 1.55
C TRP A 505 19.12 1.15 1.56
N GLY A 506 18.24 1.78 0.78
CA GLY A 506 18.13 3.24 0.69
C GLY A 506 17.75 3.95 2.00
N VAL A 507 17.31 3.24 3.04
CA VAL A 507 16.93 3.85 4.33
C VAL A 507 18.08 3.96 5.34
N GLU A 508 19.23 3.33 5.08
CA GLU A 508 20.30 3.18 6.08
C GLU A 508 21.07 4.47 6.33
N LEU A 509 21.47 5.19 5.28
CA LEU A 509 22.26 6.42 5.41
C LEU A 509 21.55 7.47 6.28
N GLY A 510 20.24 7.63 6.11
CA GLY A 510 19.44 8.54 6.92
C GLY A 510 19.47 8.17 8.41
N LYS A 511 19.36 6.88 8.73
CA LYS A 511 19.40 6.37 10.11
C LYS A 511 20.77 6.54 10.76
N GLU A 512 21.84 6.28 10.01
CA GLU A 512 23.22 6.50 10.47
C GLU A 512 23.48 7.97 10.80
N LEU A 513 23.11 8.87 9.89
CA LEU A 513 23.28 10.31 10.07
C LEU A 513 22.43 10.84 11.22
N ALA A 514 21.16 10.40 11.34
CA ALA A 514 20.30 10.78 12.44
C ALA A 514 20.86 10.31 13.80
N SER A 515 21.35 9.07 13.89
CA SER A 515 21.96 8.54 15.12
C SER A 515 23.20 9.32 15.54
N ARG A 516 24.02 9.75 14.57
CA ARG A 516 25.18 10.62 14.81
C ARG A 516 24.77 12.04 15.22
N LEU A 517 23.71 12.59 14.63
CA LEU A 517 23.25 13.96 14.88
C LEU A 517 22.45 14.11 16.17
N ALA A 518 21.70 13.10 16.59
CA ALA A 518 20.86 13.14 17.80
C ALA A 518 21.59 13.67 19.05
N PRO A 519 22.78 13.16 19.45
CA PRO A 519 23.50 13.72 20.60
C PRO A 519 23.96 15.16 20.39
N ILE A 520 24.32 15.56 19.16
CA ILE A 520 24.75 16.93 18.84
C ILE A 520 23.58 17.92 18.92
N VAL A 521 22.39 17.48 18.51
CA VAL A 521 21.15 18.26 18.57
C VAL A 521 20.64 18.38 20.02
N ALA A 522 20.84 17.34 20.83
CA ALA A 522 20.45 17.32 22.24
C ALA A 522 21.36 18.19 23.11
N ASP A 523 22.66 18.23 22.82
CA ASP A 523 23.64 19.03 23.56
C ASP A 523 23.82 20.42 22.93
N GLY A 524 23.48 21.47 23.68
CA GLY A 524 23.63 22.87 23.25
C GLY A 524 25.09 23.32 23.05
N GLN A 525 26.06 22.57 23.56
CA GLN A 525 27.49 22.90 23.50
C GLN A 525 28.30 21.97 22.58
N ALA A 526 27.68 20.94 21.99
CA ALA A 526 28.40 20.00 21.12
C ALA A 526 29.04 20.70 19.92
N ASP A 527 30.24 20.26 19.55
CA ASP A 527 31.02 20.77 18.42
C ASP A 527 30.31 20.50 17.08
N LEU A 528 30.28 21.52 16.24
CA LEU A 528 29.65 21.50 14.91
C LEU A 528 30.68 21.46 13.77
N SER A 529 31.98 21.53 14.07
CA SER A 529 33.05 21.66 13.07
C SER A 529 33.14 20.48 12.08
N ALA A 530 32.70 19.30 12.51
CA ALA A 530 32.70 18.07 11.71
C ALA A 530 31.44 17.88 10.83
N LEU A 531 30.51 18.85 10.84
CA LEU A 531 29.29 18.83 10.02
C LEU A 531 29.46 19.68 8.77
N ASP A 532 28.65 19.43 7.74
CA ASP A 532 28.57 20.34 6.62
C ASP A 532 27.99 21.70 7.07
N ARG A 533 28.28 22.75 6.29
CA ARG A 533 27.94 24.13 6.65
C ARG A 533 26.43 24.36 6.81
N SER A 534 25.60 23.63 6.06
CA SER A 534 24.15 23.78 6.15
C SER A 534 23.64 23.16 7.45
N THR A 535 23.99 21.91 7.74
CA THR A 535 23.57 21.23 8.98
C THR A 535 24.09 21.94 10.22
N ALA A 536 25.35 22.37 10.22
CA ALA A 536 25.93 23.17 11.30
C ALA A 536 25.17 24.50 11.51
N GLY A 537 24.87 25.21 10.42
CA GLY A 537 24.12 26.47 10.47
C GLY A 537 22.71 26.31 11.02
N LEU A 538 22.01 25.23 10.65
CA LEU A 538 20.67 24.92 11.17
C LEU A 538 20.69 24.62 12.67
N ILE A 539 21.66 23.80 13.14
CA ILE A 539 21.79 23.49 14.57
C ILE A 539 22.17 24.74 15.36
N ALA A 540 23.09 25.56 14.85
CA ALA A 540 23.45 26.82 15.49
C ALA A 540 22.23 27.75 15.61
N HIS A 541 21.45 27.91 14.53
CA HIS A 541 20.24 28.72 14.57
C HIS A 541 19.19 28.15 15.53
N MET A 542 18.97 26.84 15.51
CA MET A 542 18.07 26.15 16.46
C MET A 542 18.48 26.41 17.91
N ARG A 543 19.79 26.36 18.23
CA ARG A 543 20.31 26.70 19.56
C ARG A 543 19.94 28.14 19.95
N THR A 544 20.07 29.11 19.04
CA THR A 544 19.64 30.50 19.32
C THR A 544 18.15 30.63 19.63
N LEU A 545 17.31 29.80 19.01
CA LEU A 545 15.86 29.81 19.26
C LEU A 545 15.48 29.15 20.59
N ARG A 546 16.32 28.25 21.12
CA ARG A 546 16.07 27.54 22.39
C ARG A 546 16.50 28.31 23.64
N GLY A 547 17.31 29.36 23.49
CA GLY A 547 17.92 30.12 24.59
C GLY A 547 19.28 29.56 24.93
#